data_AF-A0A9K3KR42-F1
#
_entry.id   AF-A0A9K3KR42-F1
#
_cell.length_a   1.000
_cell.length_b   1.000
_cell.length_c   1.000
_cell.angle_alpha   90.00
_cell.angle_beta   90.00
_cell.angle_gamma   90.00
#
_symmetry.space_group_name_H-M   'P 1'
#
loop_
_entity.id
_entity.type
_entity.pdbx_description
1 polymer ?
#
loop_
_entity_poly.entity_id
_entity_poly.type
_entity_poly.pdbx_seq_one_letter_code
_entity_poly.pdbx_strand_id
1 'polypeptide(L)'
;MSSLSSSSSKDNTVSKKRALYTFAEARKIARSYGFTKQEFLDYDCPGAYQLPKNPQDVWKEEWKGWDDFLGICLDFEQGRQIARSLDGIDTEEDYLRLFQEKKFNDDDIASRLPYRPDIKYKDKWISWEDFLQDK
;
A
#
# COMPACT_ATOMS: atom_id res chain seq x y z
N MET A 1 -5.92 -33.14 29.17
CA MET A 1 -4.72 -32.49 29.71
C MET A 1 -4.13 -31.65 28.58
N SER A 2 -4.42 -30.36 28.57
CA SER A 2 -4.05 -29.47 27.45
C SER A 2 -2.58 -29.06 27.59
N SER A 3 -1.78 -29.39 26.58
CA SER A 3 -0.36 -29.07 26.52
C SER A 3 -0.12 -27.61 26.14
N LEU A 4 0.85 -27.00 26.83
CA LEU A 4 1.44 -25.69 26.56
C LEU A 4 2.24 -25.68 25.24
N SER A 5 2.34 -24.50 24.61
CA SER A 5 3.62 -23.91 24.19
C SER A 5 3.42 -22.40 24.01
N SER A 6 3.97 -21.56 24.91
CA SER A 6 5.25 -20.83 24.77
C SER A 6 5.20 -19.70 23.73
N SER A 7 5.81 -18.53 23.87
CA SER A 7 6.43 -17.75 24.95
C SER A 7 6.99 -16.50 24.26
N SER A 8 7.00 -15.36 24.98
CA SER A 8 7.86 -14.17 24.76
C SER A 8 7.64 -13.35 23.48
N SER A 9 7.64 -12.03 23.52
CA SER A 9 8.65 -11.20 24.19
C SER A 9 8.08 -9.93 24.84
N LYS A 10 8.54 -9.69 26.06
CA LYS A 10 8.55 -8.38 26.70
C LYS A 10 9.70 -7.59 26.07
N ASP A 11 9.45 -6.38 25.60
CA ASP A 11 10.48 -5.34 25.57
C ASP A 11 9.93 -4.09 26.26
N ASN A 12 10.64 -3.70 27.32
CA ASN A 12 10.43 -2.52 28.12
C ASN A 12 11.63 -1.62 27.83
N THR A 13 11.46 -0.62 26.96
CA THR A 13 12.51 0.38 26.71
C THR A 13 11.96 1.80 26.90
N VAL A 14 12.63 2.49 27.83
CA VAL A 14 12.46 3.86 28.34
C VAL A 14 11.88 4.86 27.33
N SER A 15 10.73 5.41 27.70
CA SER A 15 9.91 6.34 26.91
C SER A 15 10.50 7.76 26.88
N LYS A 16 11.38 8.04 25.92
CA LYS A 16 11.39 9.39 25.33
C LYS A 16 10.07 9.51 24.55
N LYS A 17 9.15 10.37 24.98
CA LYS A 17 7.89 10.65 24.25
C LYS A 17 8.23 11.35 22.93
N ARG A 18 8.70 10.58 21.93
CA ARG A 18 8.78 11.03 20.55
C ARG A 18 7.35 11.13 20.03
N ALA A 19 7.00 12.25 19.40
CA ALA A 19 5.71 12.44 18.77
C ALA A 19 5.54 11.41 17.65
N LEU A 20 4.34 10.86 17.48
CA LEU A 20 4.05 9.98 16.36
C LEU A 20 3.68 10.84 15.15
N TYR A 21 4.17 10.46 13.97
CA TYR A 21 3.65 11.04 12.73
C TYR A 21 2.15 10.73 12.60
N THR A 22 1.41 11.60 11.93
CA THR A 22 0.06 11.26 11.47
C THR A 22 0.11 10.19 10.39
N PHE A 23 -1.00 9.48 10.16
CA PHE A 23 -1.08 8.44 9.12
C PHE A 23 -0.64 8.98 7.75
N ALA A 24 -1.15 10.14 7.36
CA ALA A 24 -0.84 10.78 6.08
C ALA A 24 0.65 11.15 5.94
N GLU A 25 1.28 11.69 6.99
CA GLU A 25 2.71 12.01 6.98
C GLU A 25 3.57 10.76 6.91
N ALA A 26 3.25 9.76 7.73
CA ALA A 26 3.97 8.49 7.75
C ALA A 26 3.89 7.76 6.41
N ARG A 27 2.72 7.79 5.76
CA ARG A 27 2.49 7.22 4.43
C ARG A 27 3.29 7.95 3.35
N LYS A 28 3.33 9.30 3.39
CA LYS A 28 4.15 10.10 2.48
C LYS A 28 5.63 9.76 2.61
N ILE A 29 6.12 9.63 3.84
CA ILE A 29 7.51 9.22 4.11
C ILE A 29 7.73 7.82 3.54
N ALA A 30 6.90 6.85 3.91
CA ALA A 30 7.08 5.47 3.48
C ALA A 30 7.10 5.30 1.95
N ARG A 31 6.19 5.99 1.26
CA ARG A 31 6.14 6.05 -0.21
C ARG A 31 7.35 6.77 -0.82
N SER A 32 7.77 7.89 -0.23
CA SER A 32 8.90 8.67 -0.73
C SER A 32 10.22 7.91 -0.64
N TYR A 33 10.40 7.08 0.39
CA TYR A 33 11.58 6.22 0.53
C TYR A 33 11.44 4.89 -0.20
N GLY A 34 10.24 4.55 -0.69
CA GLY A 34 9.98 3.26 -1.33
C GLY A 34 10.18 2.08 -0.38
N PHE A 35 9.90 2.27 0.91
CA PHE A 35 10.20 1.25 1.93
C PHE A 35 9.42 -0.04 1.67
N THR A 36 10.11 -1.16 1.85
CA THR A 36 9.44 -2.43 2.10
C THR A 36 8.88 -2.46 3.52
N LYS A 37 7.96 -3.40 3.79
CA LYS A 37 7.41 -3.62 5.15
C LYS A 37 8.53 -3.81 6.18
N GLN A 38 9.58 -4.54 5.84
CA GLN A 38 10.69 -4.78 6.77
C GLN A 38 11.51 -3.52 7.00
N GLU A 39 11.85 -2.78 5.94
CA GLU A 39 12.60 -1.53 6.06
C GLU A 39 11.83 -0.47 6.84
N PHE A 40 10.52 -0.34 6.63
CA PHE A 40 9.72 0.61 7.40
C PHE A 40 9.73 0.29 8.91
N LEU A 41 9.69 -1.00 9.27
CA LEU A 41 9.70 -1.45 10.67
C LEU A 41 11.08 -1.29 11.33
N ASP A 42 12.14 -1.37 10.53
CA ASP A 42 13.53 -1.18 10.97
C ASP A 42 13.93 0.30 10.99
N TYR A 43 13.28 1.12 10.17
CA TYR A 43 13.59 2.54 10.01
C TYR A 43 13.26 3.35 11.28
N ASP A 44 14.32 3.82 11.95
CA ASP A 44 14.21 4.80 13.03
C ASP A 44 14.31 6.22 12.44
N CYS A 45 13.23 6.99 12.57
CA CYS A 45 13.24 8.36 12.09
C CYS A 45 14.20 9.21 12.95
N PRO A 46 15.19 9.89 12.34
CA PRO A 46 16.10 10.73 13.08
C PRO A 46 15.36 11.98 13.60
N GLY A 47 15.11 12.04 14.91
CA GLY A 47 14.60 13.27 15.55
C GLY A 47 13.58 13.05 16.67
N ALA A 48 12.65 14.00 16.78
CA ALA A 48 11.58 14.01 17.77
C ALA A 48 10.33 13.22 17.34
N TYR A 49 10.26 12.81 16.08
CA TYR A 49 9.17 12.01 15.55
C TYR A 49 9.57 10.55 15.41
N GLN A 50 8.62 9.64 15.56
CA GLN A 50 8.82 8.22 15.35
C GLN A 50 7.70 7.63 14.50
N LEU A 51 8.01 6.58 13.76
CA LEU A 51 7.03 5.77 13.06
C LEU A 51 6.64 4.58 13.96
N PRO A 52 5.36 4.31 14.15
CA PRO A 52 4.93 3.20 14.99
C PRO A 52 5.32 1.86 14.35
N LYS A 53 5.91 0.96 15.14
CA LYS A 53 6.20 -0.43 14.72
C LYS A 53 4.95 -1.26 14.45
N ASN A 54 3.81 -0.83 14.97
CA ASN A 54 2.53 -1.49 14.74
C ASN A 54 1.51 -0.45 14.24
N PRO A 55 1.65 0.03 12.99
CA PRO A 55 0.84 1.13 12.47
C PRO A 55 -0.65 0.77 12.40
N GLN A 56 -0.97 -0.51 12.18
CA GLN A 56 -2.31 -1.08 12.26
C GLN A 56 -3.01 -0.86 13.62
N ASP A 57 -2.24 -0.76 14.71
CA ASP A 57 -2.83 -0.53 16.04
C ASP A 57 -2.98 0.96 16.36
N VAL A 58 -2.12 1.79 15.78
CA VAL A 58 -2.14 3.25 15.97
C VAL A 58 -3.17 3.93 15.07
N TRP A 59 -3.24 3.52 13.80
CA TRP A 59 -4.13 4.11 12.79
C TRP A 59 -5.25 3.15 12.39
N LYS A 60 -5.85 2.46 13.36
CA LYS A 60 -6.90 1.42 13.14
C LYS A 60 -8.00 1.84 12.16
N GLU A 61 -8.42 3.09 12.23
CA GLU A 61 -9.53 3.63 11.44
C GLU A 61 -9.14 3.91 9.98
N GLU A 62 -7.88 4.31 9.73
CA GLU A 62 -7.38 4.64 8.39
C GLU A 62 -6.53 3.54 7.76
N TRP A 63 -6.10 2.55 8.55
CA TRP A 63 -5.21 1.49 8.13
C TRP A 63 -5.91 0.46 7.25
N LYS A 64 -5.65 0.54 5.94
CA LYS A 64 -6.17 -0.42 4.94
C LYS A 64 -5.21 -1.58 4.63
N GLY A 65 -3.99 -1.53 5.17
CA GLY A 65 -2.95 -2.54 4.95
C GLY A 65 -1.59 -1.95 4.59
N TRP A 66 -0.56 -2.79 4.64
CA TRP A 66 0.82 -2.41 4.31
C TRP A 66 0.96 -1.94 2.87
N ASP A 67 0.32 -2.66 1.98
CA ASP A 67 0.15 -2.38 0.58
C ASP A 67 -0.29 -0.93 0.31
N ASP A 68 -1.36 -0.49 0.98
CA ASP A 68 -1.90 0.87 0.86
C ASP A 68 -0.95 1.93 1.41
N PHE A 69 -0.40 1.64 2.58
CA PHE A 69 0.45 2.54 3.34
C PHE A 69 1.84 2.75 2.69
N LEU A 70 2.43 1.68 2.15
CA LEU A 70 3.71 1.77 1.46
C LEU A 70 3.54 2.26 0.01
N GLY A 71 2.30 2.30 -0.50
CA GLY A 71 2.02 2.64 -1.90
C GLY A 71 2.59 1.60 -2.86
N ILE A 72 2.66 0.34 -2.44
CA ILE A 72 3.13 -0.75 -3.28
C ILE A 72 2.14 -0.90 -4.45
N CYS A 73 2.63 -1.10 -5.67
CA CYS A 73 1.76 -1.41 -6.81
C CYS A 73 1.00 -2.71 -6.53
N LEU A 74 -0.27 -2.76 -6.94
CA LEU A 74 -1.07 -3.98 -6.83
C LEU A 74 -0.40 -5.15 -7.58
N ASP A 75 -0.69 -6.37 -7.15
CA ASP A 75 -0.38 -7.57 -7.93
C ASP A 75 -1.28 -7.64 -9.18
N PHE A 76 -0.92 -8.48 -10.16
CA PHE A 76 -1.68 -8.61 -11.42
C PHE A 76 -3.18 -8.87 -11.18
N GLU A 77 -3.52 -9.83 -10.33
CA GLU A 77 -4.93 -10.20 -10.06
C GLU A 77 -5.68 -9.08 -9.34
N GLN A 78 -5.05 -8.46 -8.34
CA GLN A 78 -5.65 -7.34 -7.62
C GLN A 78 -5.82 -6.13 -8.54
N GLY A 79 -4.79 -5.79 -9.31
CA GLY A 79 -4.84 -4.70 -10.28
C GLY A 79 -5.92 -4.91 -11.33
N ARG A 80 -6.07 -6.14 -11.83
CA ARG A 80 -7.13 -6.52 -12.77
C ARG A 80 -8.52 -6.35 -12.15
N GLN A 81 -8.72 -6.82 -10.93
CA GLN A 81 -9.99 -6.67 -10.22
C GLN A 81 -10.35 -5.20 -9.99
N ILE A 82 -9.39 -4.38 -9.56
CA ILE A 82 -9.61 -2.95 -9.36
C ILE A 82 -9.89 -2.26 -10.70
N ALA A 83 -9.10 -2.53 -11.74
CA ALA A 83 -9.30 -1.94 -13.06
C ALA A 83 -10.70 -2.24 -13.62
N ARG A 84 -11.19 -3.47 -13.46
CA ARG A 84 -12.57 -3.88 -13.83
C ARG A 84 -13.67 -3.27 -12.97
N SER A 85 -13.33 -2.89 -11.74
CA SER A 85 -14.28 -2.21 -10.83
C SER A 85 -14.41 -0.72 -11.16
N LEU A 86 -13.58 -0.18 -12.05
CA LEU A 86 -13.67 1.21 -12.49
C LEU A 86 -14.76 1.32 -13.56
N ASP A 87 -15.70 2.23 -13.32
CA ASP A 87 -16.79 2.48 -14.25
C ASP A 87 -16.31 3.29 -15.46
N GLY A 88 -16.68 2.86 -16.67
CA GLY A 88 -16.35 3.55 -17.92
C GLY A 88 -14.90 3.41 -18.39
N ILE A 89 -14.19 2.35 -17.98
CA ILE A 89 -12.79 2.08 -18.36
C ILE A 89 -12.70 0.73 -19.08
N ASP A 90 -12.99 0.73 -20.39
CA ASP A 90 -12.95 -0.47 -21.23
C ASP A 90 -11.76 -0.54 -22.19
N THR A 91 -11.06 0.59 -22.39
CA THR A 91 -9.92 0.71 -23.32
C THR A 91 -8.62 1.15 -22.63
N GLU A 92 -7.48 0.90 -23.29
CA GLU A 92 -6.18 1.44 -22.89
C GLU A 92 -6.22 2.98 -22.76
N GLU A 93 -6.90 3.66 -23.70
CA GLU A 93 -6.96 5.11 -23.72
C GLU A 93 -7.70 5.66 -22.50
N ASP A 94 -8.83 5.07 -22.14
CA ASP A 94 -9.60 5.44 -20.95
C ASP A 94 -8.80 5.17 -19.67
N TYR A 95 -8.12 4.04 -19.59
CA TYR A 95 -7.26 3.71 -18.46
C TYR A 95 -6.12 4.73 -18.32
N LEU A 96 -5.41 5.06 -19.40
CA LEU A 96 -4.32 6.04 -19.37
C LEU A 96 -4.83 7.45 -19.04
N ARG A 97 -6.04 7.80 -19.49
CA ARG A 97 -6.70 9.07 -19.13
C ARG A 97 -6.94 9.21 -17.64
N LEU A 98 -7.25 8.12 -16.91
CA LEU A 98 -7.40 8.19 -15.46
C LEU A 98 -6.16 8.78 -14.77
N PHE A 99 -4.96 8.37 -15.21
CA PHE A 99 -3.69 8.83 -14.64
C PHE A 99 -3.33 10.24 -15.13
N GLN A 100 -3.68 10.57 -16.38
CA GLN A 100 -3.44 11.91 -16.94
C GLN A 100 -4.35 12.96 -16.27
N GLU A 101 -5.64 12.65 -16.12
CA GLU A 101 -6.64 13.53 -15.53
C GLU A 101 -6.66 13.46 -14.00
N LYS A 102 -5.88 12.55 -13.39
CA LYS A 102 -5.92 12.24 -11.95
C LYS A 102 -7.36 12.05 -11.44
N LYS A 103 -8.11 11.19 -12.12
CA LYS A 103 -9.53 10.90 -11.78
C LYS A 103 -9.73 10.13 -10.48
N PHE A 104 -8.65 9.81 -9.77
CA PHE A 104 -8.66 9.15 -8.47
C PHE A 104 -7.85 9.96 -7.46
N ASN A 105 -8.23 9.88 -6.18
CA ASN A 105 -7.47 10.49 -5.09
C ASN A 105 -6.20 9.68 -4.80
N ASP A 106 -5.17 10.32 -4.24
CA ASP A 106 -3.93 9.66 -3.76
C ASP A 106 -4.19 8.58 -2.67
N ASP A 107 -5.37 8.65 -2.07
CA ASP A 107 -5.89 7.72 -1.06
C ASP A 107 -6.71 6.56 -1.64
N ASP A 108 -7.06 6.62 -2.93
CA ASP A 108 -7.85 5.58 -3.58
C ASP A 108 -6.98 4.38 -3.95
N ILE A 109 -7.54 3.18 -3.89
CA ILE A 109 -6.83 1.96 -4.29
C ILE A 109 -6.48 1.98 -5.78
N ALA A 110 -7.25 2.70 -6.60
CA ALA A 110 -6.96 2.93 -8.01
C ALA A 110 -5.62 3.66 -8.22
N SER A 111 -5.16 4.49 -7.28
CA SER A 111 -3.84 5.16 -7.37
C SER A 111 -2.66 4.18 -7.32
N ARG A 112 -2.90 2.95 -6.86
CA ARG A 112 -1.89 1.88 -6.74
C ARG A 112 -1.84 0.99 -7.98
N LEU A 113 -2.73 1.22 -8.94
CA LEU A 113 -2.65 0.60 -10.25
C LEU A 113 -1.38 1.10 -10.97
N PRO A 114 -0.63 0.21 -11.64
CA PRO A 114 0.51 0.65 -12.43
C PRO A 114 0.04 1.44 -13.65
N TYR A 115 0.76 2.53 -13.96
CA TYR A 115 0.50 3.33 -15.17
C TYR A 115 0.61 2.49 -16.46
N ARG A 116 1.54 1.54 -16.48
CA ARG A 116 1.76 0.57 -17.57
C ARG A 116 1.66 -0.85 -17.03
N PRO A 117 0.44 -1.41 -16.90
CA PRO A 117 0.25 -2.78 -16.43
C PRO A 117 0.84 -3.81 -17.40
N ASP A 118 0.87 -3.51 -18.70
CA ASP A 118 1.50 -4.31 -19.75
C ASP A 118 3.00 -4.53 -19.51
N ILE A 119 3.71 -3.49 -19.07
CA ILE A 119 5.14 -3.58 -18.74
C ILE A 119 5.33 -4.19 -17.35
N LYS A 120 4.53 -3.76 -16.37
CA LYS A 120 4.64 -4.19 -14.97
C LYS A 120 4.37 -5.68 -14.81
N TYR A 121 3.38 -6.19 -15.53
CA TYR A 121 2.93 -7.58 -15.46
C TYR A 121 3.30 -8.39 -16.69
N LYS A 122 4.36 -8.00 -17.42
CA LYS A 122 4.77 -8.62 -18.69
C LYS A 122 4.73 -10.16 -18.73
N ASP A 123 5.04 -10.82 -17.60
CA ASP A 123 5.09 -12.28 -17.49
C ASP A 123 3.70 -12.94 -17.38
N LYS A 124 2.68 -12.18 -16.95
CA LYS A 124 1.28 -12.61 -16.81
C LYS A 124 0.32 -11.88 -17.77
N TRP A 125 0.82 -10.88 -18.49
CA TRP A 125 0.02 -10.01 -19.34
C TRP A 125 -0.45 -10.75 -20.59
N ILE A 126 -1.75 -10.62 -20.89
CA ILE A 126 -2.37 -11.21 -22.07
C ILE A 126 -2.74 -10.10 -23.07
N SER A 127 -3.66 -9.22 -22.66
CA SER A 127 -4.07 -8.05 -23.43
C SER A 127 -4.77 -7.03 -22.53
N TRP A 128 -4.96 -5.82 -23.03
CA TRP A 128 -5.77 -4.79 -22.35
C TRP A 128 -7.21 -5.25 -22.13
N GLU A 129 -7.81 -5.91 -23.12
CA GLU A 129 -9.16 -6.46 -23.01
C GLU A 129 -9.26 -7.47 -21.85
N ASP A 130 -8.27 -8.37 -21.71
CA ASP A 130 -8.24 -9.32 -20.59
C ASP A 130 -8.11 -8.62 -19.23
N PHE A 131 -7.32 -7.55 -19.17
CA PHE A 131 -7.06 -6.83 -17.93
C PHE A 131 -8.23 -5.91 -17.51
N LEU A 132 -8.93 -5.29 -18.45
CA LEU A 132 -9.96 -4.29 -18.18
C LEU A 132 -11.38 -4.85 -18.17
N GLN A 133 -11.68 -5.90 -18.95
CA GLN A 133 -13.04 -6.39 -19.13
C GLN A 133 -13.25 -7.71 -18.38
N ASP A 134 -14.40 -7.87 -17.73
CA ASP A 134 -14.86 -9.16 -17.20
C ASP A 134 -15.63 -9.90 -18.30
N LYS A 135 -15.25 -11.15 -18.57
CA LYS A 135 -15.66 -11.90 -19.76
C LYS A 135 -16.89 -12.76 -19.51
#